data_AF-A0A2S6SM07-F1
#
_entry.id   AF-A0A2S6SM07-F1
#
_cell.length_a   1.000
_cell.length_b   1.000
_cell.length_c   1.000
_cell.angle_alpha   90.00
_cell.angle_beta   90.00
_cell.angle_gamma   90.00
#
_symmetry.space_group_name_H-M   'P 1'
#
loop_
_entity.id
_entity.type
_entity.pdbx_description
1 polymer ?
#
loop_
_entity_poly.entity_id
_entity_poly.type
_entity_poly.pdbx_seq_one_letter_code
_entity_poly.pdbx_strand_id
1 'polypeptide(L)' 'MHWIILILGVLILSLSLSNPFYKITIKKIFKINKFTEILLRISFFFISIIIIIFALYIESLD' A
#
# COMPACT_ATOMS: atom_id res chain seq x y z
N MET A 1 7.74 18.72 -4.36
CA MET A 1 8.12 17.55 -3.53
C MET A 1 7.01 16.49 -3.43
N HIS A 2 5.85 16.71 -4.06
CA HIS A 2 4.65 15.86 -3.93
C HIS A 2 4.67 14.60 -4.79
N TRP A 3 5.42 14.62 -5.90
CA TRP A 3 5.70 13.43 -6.72
C TRP A 3 6.28 12.27 -5.91
N ILE A 4 7.06 12.53 -4.86
CA ILE A 4 7.60 11.50 -3.96
C ILE A 4 6.46 10.81 -3.18
N ILE A 5 5.46 11.56 -2.74
CA ILE A 5 4.29 11.04 -2.01
C ILE A 5 3.41 10.20 -2.94
N LEU A 6 3.25 10.65 -4.19
CA LEU A 6 2.57 9.89 -5.24
C LEU A 6 3.28 8.56 -5.54
N ILE A 7 4.61 8.59 -5.72
CA ILE A 7 5.44 7.39 -5.94
C ILE A 7 5.34 6.43 -4.74
N LEU A 8 5.37 6.96 -3.52
CA LEU A 8 5.17 6.16 -2.30
C LEU A 8 3.79 5.51 -2.26
N GLY A 9 2.73 6.26 -2.56
CA GLY A 9 1.36 5.73 -2.62
C GLY A 9 1.23 4.59 -3.62
N VAL A 10 1.80 4.75 -4.82
CA VAL A 10 1.79 3.72 -5.88
C VAL A 10 2.62 2.50 -5.48
N LEU A 11 3.75 2.68 -4.81
CA LEU A 11 4.55 1.57 -4.28
C LEU A 11 3.77 0.77 -3.23
N ILE A 12 3.11 1.44 -2.29
CA ILE A 12 2.27 0.79 -1.26
C ILE A 12 1.07 0.07 -1.90
N LEU A 13 0.47 0.65 -2.93
CA LEU A 13 -0.60 0.01 -3.72
C LEU A 13 -0.06 -1.27 -4.39
N SER A 14 1.10 -1.20 -5.03
CA SER A 14 1.73 -2.35 -5.69
C SER A 14 2.10 -3.47 -4.70
N LEU A 15 2.50 -3.12 -3.48
CA LEU A 15 2.75 -4.04 -2.37
C LEU A 15 1.48 -4.75 -1.92
N SER A 16 0.33 -4.05 -1.90
CA SER A 16 -0.96 -4.65 -1.59
C SER A 16 -1.41 -5.65 -2.66
N LEU A 17 -1.10 -5.39 -3.94
CA LEU A 17 -1.50 -6.23 -5.08
C LEU A 17 -0.54 -7.41 -5.33
N SER A 18 0.74 -7.27 -4.99
CA SER A 18 1.78 -8.25 -5.32
C SER A 18 1.92 -9.32 -4.24
N ASN A 19 1.50 -10.55 -4.57
CA ASN A 19 1.59 -11.71 -3.69
C ASN A 19 3.04 -12.12 -3.33
N PRO A 20 4.05 -12.01 -4.23
CA PRO A 20 5.41 -12.42 -3.89
C PRO A 20 6.09 -11.47 -2.90
N PHE A 21 5.89 -10.16 -3.01
CA PHE A 21 6.45 -9.20 -2.05
C PHE A 21 5.82 -9.33 -0.67
N TYR A 22 4.50 -9.46 -0.59
CA TYR A 22 3.80 -9.74 0.67
C TYR A 22 4.31 -11.05 1.32
N LYS A 23 4.53 -12.09 0.51
CA LYS A 23 5.07 -13.37 0.97
C LYS A 23 6.52 -13.26 1.49
N ILE A 24 7.33 -12.37 0.91
CA ILE A 24 8.74 -12.19 1.34
C ILE A 24 8.83 -11.30 2.58
N THR A 25 8.07 -10.21 2.66
CA THR A 25 8.14 -9.24 3.77
C THR A 25 7.30 -9.67 4.95
N ILE A 26 5.99 -9.88 4.76
CA ILE A 26 5.04 -10.08 5.87
C ILE A 26 5.03 -11.53 6.32
N LYS A 27 5.03 -12.50 5.41
CA LYS A 27 4.96 -13.93 5.77
C LYS A 27 6.25 -14.46 6.41
N LYS A 28 7.39 -13.81 6.16
CA LYS A 28 8.68 -14.16 6.78
C LYS A 28 8.81 -13.58 8.19
N ILE A 29 8.24 -12.39 8.42
CA ILE A 29 8.31 -11.69 9.72
C ILE A 29 7.19 -12.15 10.65
N PHE A 30 5.99 -12.41 10.13
CA PHE A 30 4.84 -12.80 10.92
C PHE A 30 4.26 -14.14 10.42
N LYS A 31 4.07 -15.10 11.34
CA LYS A 31 3.28 -16.32 11.10
C LYS A 31 1.79 -15.96 11.14
N ILE A 32 1.32 -15.26 10.11
CA ILE A 32 -0.08 -14.80 9.98
C ILE A 32 -0.90 -15.87 9.24
N ASN A 33 -2.11 -16.16 9.74
CA ASN A 33 -3.04 -17.05 9.05
C ASN A 33 -3.54 -16.44 7.74
N LYS A 34 -3.93 -17.29 6.78
CA LYS A 34 -4.34 -16.86 5.43
C LYS A 34 -5.51 -15.86 5.43
N PHE A 35 -6.41 -15.96 6.41
CA PHE A 35 -7.53 -15.02 6.60
C PHE A 35 -7.06 -13.62 7.00
N THR A 36 -6.20 -13.55 8.03
CA THR A 36 -5.57 -12.31 8.47
C THR A 36 -4.64 -11.72 7.41
N GLU A 37 -4.03 -12.55 6.55
CA GLU A 37 -3.24 -12.12 5.38
C GLU A 37 -4.08 -11.26 4.42
N ILE A 38 -5.26 -11.75 4.07
CA ILE A 38 -6.21 -11.10 3.17
C ILE A 38 -6.77 -9.81 3.77
N LEU A 39 -7.12 -9.81 5.07
CA LEU A 39 -7.58 -8.61 5.76
C LEU A 39 -6.53 -7.49 5.72
N LEU A 40 -5.28 -7.82 6.03
CA LEU A 40 -4.16 -6.87 6.00
C LEU A 40 -3.93 -6.29 4.60
N ARG A 41 -4.09 -7.13 3.57
CA ARG A 41 -3.97 -6.76 2.16
C ARG A 41 -5.04 -5.77 1.73
N ILE A 42 -6.28 -6.02 2.13
CA ILE A 42 -7.43 -5.15 1.88
C ILE A 42 -7.24 -3.81 2.61
N SER A 43 -6.77 -3.81 3.86
CA SER A 43 -6.50 -2.56 4.58
C SER A 43 -5.39 -1.73 3.91
N PHE A 44 -4.30 -2.36 3.47
CA PHE A 44 -3.22 -1.66 2.76
C PHE A 44 -3.69 -1.09 1.41
N PHE A 45 -4.58 -1.78 0.72
CA PHE A 45 -5.18 -1.31 -0.53
C PHE A 45 -6.00 -0.02 -0.31
N PHE A 46 -6.86 0.03 0.70
CA PHE A 46 -7.61 1.25 1.01
C PHE A 46 -6.71 2.38 1.50
N ILE A 47 -5.72 2.09 2.35
CA ILE A 47 -4.73 3.09 2.81
C ILE A 47 -4.00 3.72 1.62
N SER A 48 -3.57 2.91 0.65
CA SER A 48 -2.81 3.41 -0.50
C SER A 48 -3.67 4.27 -1.43
N ILE A 49 -4.94 3.91 -1.65
CA ILE A 49 -5.88 4.75 -2.40
C ILE A 49 -6.04 6.11 -1.71
N ILE A 50 -6.24 6.14 -0.39
CA ILE A 50 -6.39 7.39 0.37
C ILE A 50 -5.13 8.25 0.22
N ILE A 51 -3.94 7.67 0.34
CA ILE A 51 -2.66 8.39 0.18
C ILE A 51 -2.52 8.95 -1.23
N ILE A 52 -2.86 8.19 -2.27
CA ILE A 52 -2.77 8.64 -3.67
C ILE A 52 -3.74 9.80 -3.93
N ILE A 53 -4.98 9.70 -3.47
CA ILE A 53 -5.98 10.78 -3.61
C ILE A 53 -5.52 12.03 -2.87
N PHE A 54 -5.00 11.88 -1.65
CA PHE A 54 -4.49 13.00 -0.87
C PHE A 54 -3.27 13.67 -1.51
N ALA A 55 -2.37 12.87 -2.08
CA ALA A 55 -1.21 13.38 -2.81
C ALA A 55 -1.63 14.18 -4.06
N LEU A 56 -2.59 13.66 -4.83
CA LEU A 56 -3.17 14.35 -5.99
C LEU A 56 -3.89 15.63 -5.60
N TYR A 57 -4.60 15.62 -4.47
CA TYR A 57 -5.28 16.81 -3.96
C TYR A 57 -4.28 17.91 -3.60
N ILE A 58 -3.19 17.57 -2.91
CA ILE A 58 -2.12 18.53 -2.62
C ILE A 58 -1.48 19.06 -3.90
N GLU A 59 -1.17 18.18 -4.86
CA GLU A 59 -0.63 18.60 -6.17
C GLU A 59 -1.57 19.56 -6.90
N SER A 60 -2.90 19.40 -6.75
CA SER A 60 -3.87 20.29 -7.40
C SER A 60 -3.98 21.69 -6.78
N LEU A 61 -3.43 21.88 -5.58
CA LEU A 61 -3.45 23.15 -4.85
C LEU A 61 -2.22 24.02 -5.11
N ASP A 62 -1.15 23.42 -5.63
CA ASP A 62 0.07 24.11 -6.10
C ASP A 62 -0.08 24.56 -7.57
#